data_AF-A0A238KQT9-F1
#
_entry.id   AF-A0A238KQT9-F1
#
_cell.length_a   1.000
_cell.length_b   1.000
_cell.length_c   1.000
_cell.angle_alpha   90.00
_cell.angle_beta   90.00
_cell.angle_gamma   90.00
#
_symmetry.space_group_name_H-M   'P 1'
#
loop_
_entity.id
_entity.type
_entity.pdbx_description
1 polymer ?
#
loop_
_entity_poly.entity_id
_entity_poly.type
_entity_poly.pdbx_seq_one_letter_code
_entity_poly.pdbx_strand_id
1 'polypeptide(L)'
;MHRIILSLSLVAVVAGCADPLRDVPKLQDMDIDASAGQVDALADPAGGDLSDVPVPDLPQRTVAQEKPRGGLLGFLGRKADAVTDDAPQGDLVDLVDGQNPEISSEVTAQAEAARVAGRADSFQADTDTPIVLAALALEDAPAPKKKRGLLGLGLGGTGGKTKSGRAPKLGDPDYEQVKAGTTLPYGRLARLCGVSKAQLGRKSGSWPERGRGYTLYDSAPGSVAQRTFYLTGFDDGCARQFTAALVMFASPETYEAVHYGTSGKTLPVSDTDQAYEKIKSKVCRVKAGKPCGSSMKKLSKDTVFVTVYERFGGSPRWKNLLLHDGEVAALDIKG
;
A
#
# COMPACT_ATOMS: atom_id res chain seq x y z
N MET A 1 33.96 -57.25 29.69
CA MET A 1 33.32 -55.93 29.51
C MET A 1 33.92 -55.11 28.35
N HIS A 2 35.24 -55.11 28.12
CA HIS A 2 35.85 -54.39 26.99
C HIS A 2 35.42 -54.85 25.57
N ARG A 3 35.12 -56.13 25.37
CA ARG A 3 34.71 -56.65 24.06
C ARG A 3 33.31 -56.20 23.60
N ILE A 4 32.43 -55.86 24.55
CA ILE A 4 31.06 -55.39 24.26
C ILE A 4 31.08 -53.90 23.89
N ILE A 5 31.99 -53.12 24.47
CA ILE A 5 32.13 -51.68 24.19
C ILE A 5 32.71 -51.45 22.79
N LEU A 6 33.65 -52.29 22.35
CA LEU A 6 34.23 -52.21 20.99
C LEU A 6 33.22 -52.53 19.88
N SER A 7 32.30 -53.47 20.10
CA SER A 7 31.23 -53.77 19.13
C SER A 7 30.19 -52.65 19.03
N LEU A 8 29.90 -51.92 20.11
CA LEU A 8 28.91 -50.85 20.10
C LEU A 8 29.42 -49.59 19.34
N SER A 9 30.71 -49.30 19.46
CA SER A 9 31.33 -48.15 18.75
C SER A 9 31.40 -48.34 17.24
N LEU A 10 31.55 -49.58 16.76
CA LEU A 10 31.62 -49.87 15.31
C LEU A 10 30.25 -49.71 14.62
N VAL A 11 29.15 -50.01 15.32
CA VAL A 11 27.78 -49.86 14.79
C VAL A 11 27.35 -48.39 14.71
N ALA A 12 27.84 -47.53 15.62
CA ALA A 12 27.49 -46.11 15.63
C ALA A 12 28.09 -45.31 14.46
N VAL A 13 29.23 -45.74 13.90
CA VAL A 13 29.89 -45.04 12.79
C VAL A 13 29.21 -45.31 11.43
N VAL A 14 28.51 -46.44 11.28
CA VAL A 14 27.83 -46.79 10.02
C VAL A 14 26.47 -46.09 9.85
N ALA A 15 25.84 -45.62 10.93
CA ALA A 15 24.55 -44.95 10.89
C ALA A 15 24.61 -43.43 10.54
N GLY A 16 25.81 -42.86 10.35
CA GLY A 16 26.02 -41.42 10.21
C GLY A 16 26.00 -40.85 8.78
N CYS A 17 25.82 -41.67 7.74
CA CYS A 17 25.90 -41.22 6.33
C CYS A 17 24.63 -41.47 5.51
N ALA A 18 23.45 -41.53 6.15
CA ALA A 18 22.19 -41.45 5.43
C ALA A 18 21.89 -39.98 5.13
N ASP A 19 22.10 -39.54 3.89
CA ASP A 19 21.69 -38.22 3.40
C ASP A 19 20.18 -38.26 3.11
N PRO A 20 19.33 -37.69 3.99
CA PRO A 20 17.87 -37.81 3.89
C PRO A 20 17.27 -36.97 2.76
N LEU A 21 18.10 -36.27 1.98
CA LEU A 21 17.69 -35.43 0.86
C LEU A 21 18.07 -36.01 -0.50
N ARG A 22 18.66 -37.20 -0.55
CA ARG A 22 19.08 -37.84 -1.80
C ARG A 22 17.90 -38.17 -2.73
N ASP A 23 16.73 -38.42 -2.16
CA ASP A 23 15.50 -38.75 -2.90
C ASP A 23 14.59 -37.54 -3.14
N VAL A 24 15.03 -36.33 -2.80
CA VAL A 24 14.27 -35.12 -3.11
C VAL A 24 14.60 -34.67 -4.53
N PRO A 25 13.63 -34.64 -5.47
CA PRO A 25 13.87 -34.20 -6.83
C PRO A 25 14.34 -32.75 -6.81
N LYS A 26 15.48 -32.49 -7.46
CA LYS A 26 16.06 -31.15 -7.54
C LYS A 26 15.36 -30.40 -8.67
N LEU A 27 15.15 -29.09 -8.50
CA LEU A 27 14.52 -28.26 -9.52
C LEU A 27 15.27 -28.26 -10.87
N GLN A 28 16.57 -28.57 -10.85
CA GLN A 28 17.39 -28.71 -12.06
C GLN A 28 17.11 -30.00 -12.86
N ASP A 29 16.44 -30.98 -12.26
CA ASP A 29 16.09 -32.26 -12.89
C ASP A 29 14.63 -32.28 -13.39
N MET A 30 13.92 -31.15 -13.24
CA MET A 30 12.59 -30.97 -13.82
C MET A 30 12.75 -30.36 -15.21
N ASP A 31 12.45 -31.12 -16.26
CA ASP A 31 12.26 -30.60 -17.61
C ASP A 31 11.12 -29.58 -17.58
N ILE A 32 11.47 -28.30 -17.60
CA ILE A 32 10.51 -27.23 -17.82
C ILE A 32 10.23 -27.21 -19.32
N ASP A 33 9.08 -27.76 -19.69
CA ASP A 33 8.56 -27.70 -21.04
C ASP A 33 8.47 -26.22 -21.46
N ALA A 34 9.17 -25.83 -22.52
CA ALA A 34 9.20 -24.45 -23.00
C ALA A 34 7.82 -23.94 -23.46
N SER A 35 6.83 -24.83 -23.60
CA SER A 35 5.44 -24.50 -23.90
C SER A 35 4.56 -24.27 -22.66
N ALA A 36 5.04 -24.58 -21.44
CA ALA A 36 4.32 -24.35 -20.20
C ALA A 36 4.36 -22.86 -19.81
N GLY A 37 3.55 -22.07 -20.51
CA GLY A 37 3.42 -20.62 -20.31
C GLY A 37 3.14 -19.84 -21.60
N GLN A 38 3.20 -20.48 -22.77
CA GLN A 38 2.84 -19.86 -24.04
C GLN A 38 1.35 -20.07 -24.29
N VAL A 39 0.54 -19.19 -23.69
CA VAL A 39 -0.79 -18.90 -24.23
C VAL A 39 -0.59 -18.19 -25.56
N ASP A 40 -1.04 -18.82 -26.65
CA ASP A 40 -1.10 -18.25 -27.99
C ASP A 40 -1.90 -16.94 -27.98
N ALA A 41 -1.19 -15.83 -27.89
CA ALA A 41 -1.68 -14.51 -28.25
C ALA A 41 -1.22 -14.19 -29.67
N LEU A 42 -1.65 -15.00 -30.64
CA LEU A 42 -1.61 -14.67 -32.05
C LEU A 42 -3.04 -14.61 -32.56
N ALA A 43 -3.52 -13.38 -32.75
CA ALA A 43 -4.70 -13.11 -33.53
C ALA A 43 -4.42 -13.49 -34.98
N ASP A 44 -5.18 -14.44 -35.52
CA ASP A 44 -5.22 -14.71 -36.96
C ASP A 44 -6.33 -13.86 -37.59
N PRO A 45 -6.02 -12.97 -38.56
CA PRO A 45 -7.02 -12.17 -39.24
C PRO A 45 -7.56 -12.94 -40.45
N ALA A 46 -8.47 -13.88 -40.23
CA ALA A 46 -9.33 -14.40 -41.29
C ALA A 46 -10.63 -14.93 -40.70
N GLY A 47 -11.75 -14.35 -41.14
CA GLY A 47 -13.09 -14.76 -40.75
C GLY A 47 -13.34 -16.22 -41.06
N GLY A 48 -13.80 -16.96 -40.06
CA GLY A 48 -14.23 -18.34 -40.15
C GLY A 48 -15.35 -18.60 -39.14
N ASP A 49 -16.51 -18.99 -39.67
CA ASP A 49 -17.75 -19.36 -39.00
C ASP A 49 -17.53 -20.42 -37.91
N LEU A 50 -17.89 -20.12 -36.66
CA LEU A 50 -17.81 -21.01 -35.51
C LEU A 50 -19.16 -21.70 -35.28
N SER A 51 -19.47 -22.64 -36.17
CA SER A 51 -20.65 -23.50 -36.09
C SER A 51 -20.26 -24.96 -36.30
N ASP A 52 -19.29 -25.49 -35.56
CA ASP A 52 -19.16 -26.93 -35.26
C ASP A 52 -17.85 -27.23 -34.51
N VAL A 53 -17.94 -27.40 -33.18
CA VAL A 53 -16.90 -28.08 -32.40
C VAL A 53 -17.57 -29.17 -31.56
N PRO A 54 -17.27 -30.46 -31.77
CA PRO A 54 -17.88 -31.55 -31.00
C PRO A 54 -17.34 -31.53 -29.56
N VAL A 55 -18.23 -31.37 -28.58
CA VAL A 55 -17.92 -31.54 -27.16
C VAL A 55 -17.95 -33.04 -26.82
N PRO A 56 -16.89 -33.64 -26.26
CA PRO A 56 -16.94 -35.03 -25.81
C PRO A 56 -17.77 -35.18 -24.53
N ASP A 57 -18.67 -36.18 -24.56
CA ASP A 57 -19.60 -36.57 -23.49
C ASP A 57 -18.89 -36.95 -22.19
N LEU A 58 -19.20 -36.25 -21.10
CA LEU A 58 -18.86 -36.64 -19.73
C LEU A 58 -20.12 -37.21 -19.04
N PRO A 59 -20.02 -38.35 -18.33
CA PRO A 59 -21.19 -39.00 -17.73
C PRO A 59 -21.81 -38.14 -16.62
N GLN A 60 -23.11 -37.85 -16.79
CA GLN A 60 -23.92 -37.10 -15.85
C GLN A 60 -24.04 -37.85 -14.50
N ARG A 61 -23.46 -37.27 -13.45
CA ARG A 61 -23.78 -37.65 -12.06
C ARG A 61 -25.18 -37.14 -11.73
N THR A 62 -26.11 -38.07 -11.53
CA THR A 62 -27.44 -37.81 -10.98
C THR A 62 -27.32 -37.22 -9.57
N VAL A 63 -27.67 -35.95 -9.41
CA VAL A 63 -27.79 -35.32 -8.09
C VAL A 63 -29.14 -35.72 -7.52
N ALA A 64 -29.14 -36.63 -6.54
CA ALA A 64 -30.32 -36.99 -5.79
C ALA A 64 -30.84 -35.76 -5.02
N GLN A 65 -32.11 -35.42 -5.25
CA GLN A 65 -32.81 -34.28 -4.69
C GLN A 65 -33.07 -34.54 -3.19
N GLU A 66 -32.33 -33.86 -2.32
CA GLU A 66 -32.50 -34.01 -0.87
C GLU A 66 -33.68 -33.15 -0.37
N LYS A 67 -34.66 -33.82 0.22
CA LYS A 67 -35.89 -33.24 0.77
C LYS A 67 -35.56 -32.46 2.07
N PRO A 68 -35.89 -31.17 2.19
CA PRO A 68 -35.58 -30.41 3.40
C PRO A 68 -36.45 -30.90 4.57
N ARG A 69 -35.78 -31.38 5.63
CA ARG A 69 -36.40 -31.72 6.91
C ARG A 69 -36.69 -30.42 7.68
N GLY A 70 -37.97 -30.18 7.95
CA GLY A 70 -38.45 -29.05 8.73
C GLY A 70 -37.97 -29.09 10.18
N GLY A 71 -37.37 -27.98 10.61
CA GLY A 71 -36.98 -27.68 11.99
C GLY A 71 -37.73 -26.47 12.54
N LEU A 72 -37.90 -26.46 13.85
CA LEU A 72 -38.95 -25.86 14.67
C LEU A 72 -38.96 -24.31 14.83
N LEU A 73 -38.71 -23.51 13.79
CA LEU A 73 -38.71 -22.03 13.90
C LEU A 73 -39.40 -21.32 12.71
N GLY A 74 -40.57 -21.84 12.32
CA GLY A 74 -41.48 -21.18 11.39
C GLY A 74 -42.29 -20.08 12.06
N PHE A 75 -41.72 -18.90 12.26
CA PHE A 75 -42.46 -17.66 12.51
C PHE A 75 -41.59 -16.49 12.06
N LEU A 76 -41.78 -16.04 10.82
CA LEU A 76 -41.72 -14.64 10.38
C LEU A 76 -42.08 -14.62 8.89
N GLY A 77 -43.30 -14.18 8.63
CA GLY A 77 -44.01 -14.34 7.38
C GLY A 77 -43.47 -13.53 6.20
N ARG A 78 -43.67 -14.13 5.03
CA ARG A 78 -43.66 -13.55 3.69
C ARG A 78 -44.73 -12.45 3.55
N LYS A 79 -44.35 -11.39 2.85
CA LYS A 79 -45.14 -10.58 1.91
C LYS A 79 -44.13 -10.11 0.86
N ALA A 80 -44.35 -10.08 -0.44
CA ALA A 80 -45.29 -10.69 -1.38
C ALA A 80 -44.69 -10.30 -2.74
N ASP A 81 -44.63 -11.24 -3.68
CA ASP A 81 -44.23 -11.03 -5.06
C ASP A 81 -45.28 -10.26 -5.88
N ALA A 82 -44.84 -9.90 -7.10
CA ALA A 82 -45.57 -9.48 -8.31
C ALA A 82 -45.41 -7.95 -8.59
N VAL A 83 -45.00 -7.51 -9.77
CA VAL A 83 -45.56 -7.81 -11.10
C VAL A 83 -44.59 -7.32 -12.22
N THR A 84 -44.44 -8.17 -13.25
CA THR A 84 -44.15 -8.02 -14.71
C THR A 84 -43.03 -7.16 -15.32
N ASP A 85 -42.39 -7.82 -16.29
CA ASP A 85 -41.95 -7.34 -17.61
C ASP A 85 -42.63 -6.05 -18.11
N ASP A 86 -41.82 -5.13 -18.64
CA ASP A 86 -41.95 -4.65 -20.03
C ASP A 86 -40.78 -3.71 -20.38
N ALA A 87 -40.11 -4.05 -21.48
CA ALA A 87 -39.19 -3.17 -22.19
C ALA A 87 -39.97 -2.38 -23.24
N PRO A 88 -39.65 -1.09 -23.45
CA PRO A 88 -39.90 -0.45 -24.73
C PRO A 88 -38.57 -0.26 -25.48
N GLN A 89 -38.51 -0.88 -26.65
CA GLN A 89 -37.72 -0.43 -27.77
C GLN A 89 -38.12 1.01 -28.10
N GLY A 90 -37.13 1.89 -28.26
CA GLY A 90 -37.30 3.23 -28.78
C GLY A 90 -36.26 3.47 -29.86
N ASP A 91 -36.72 3.42 -31.10
CA ASP A 91 -36.03 3.90 -32.30
C ASP A 91 -35.53 5.34 -32.10
N LEU A 92 -34.29 5.62 -32.52
CA LEU A 92 -33.90 6.95 -33.02
C LEU A 92 -32.56 6.90 -33.78
N VAL A 93 -32.70 7.04 -35.10
CA VAL A 93 -31.88 7.76 -36.08
C VAL A 93 -30.42 7.37 -36.35
N ASP A 94 -30.30 6.74 -37.51
CA ASP A 94 -29.27 6.86 -38.53
C ASP A 94 -28.88 8.33 -38.83
N LEU A 95 -27.60 8.68 -38.71
CA LEU A 95 -26.97 9.84 -39.36
C LEU A 95 -25.50 9.51 -39.70
N VAL A 96 -25.29 9.26 -40.99
CA VAL A 96 -24.03 9.32 -41.71
C VAL A 96 -23.70 10.79 -42.05
N ASP A 97 -22.41 11.04 -42.34
CA ASP A 97 -21.71 12.28 -42.72
C ASP A 97 -21.32 13.21 -41.56
N GLY A 98 -20.06 13.62 -41.39
CA GLY A 98 -18.98 13.71 -42.35
C GLY A 98 -18.54 15.16 -42.46
N GLN A 99 -17.64 15.63 -41.59
CA GLN A 99 -16.78 16.78 -41.89
C GLN A 99 -15.65 16.96 -40.86
N ASN A 100 -14.48 16.58 -41.35
CA ASN A 100 -13.16 17.04 -40.98
C ASN A 100 -13.00 18.53 -41.33
N PRO A 101 -12.43 19.37 -40.46
CA PRO A 101 -11.74 20.57 -40.91
C PRO A 101 -10.23 20.43 -40.71
N GLU A 102 -9.55 20.53 -41.85
CA GLU A 102 -8.13 20.76 -42.04
C GLU A 102 -7.62 21.88 -41.12
N ILE A 103 -6.49 21.66 -40.44
CA ILE A 103 -5.53 22.72 -40.17
C ILE A 103 -4.16 22.27 -40.66
N SER A 104 -3.76 22.93 -41.73
CA SER A 104 -2.47 22.86 -42.39
C SER A 104 -1.32 23.30 -41.46
N SER A 105 -0.33 22.44 -41.39
CA SER A 105 1.11 22.70 -41.55
C SER A 105 1.61 24.16 -41.57
N GLU A 106 2.29 24.54 -40.50
CA GLU A 106 3.40 25.52 -40.37
C GLU A 106 3.91 25.29 -38.92
N VAL A 107 5.15 24.98 -38.55
CA VAL A 107 6.48 25.27 -39.08
C VAL A 107 7.42 24.14 -38.62
N THR A 108 8.14 23.54 -39.56
CA THR A 108 9.28 22.67 -39.30
C THR A 108 10.54 23.51 -39.08
N ALA A 109 11.45 22.98 -38.26
CA ALA A 109 12.88 23.27 -38.21
C ALA A 109 13.34 24.57 -37.51
N GLN A 110 13.89 24.38 -36.31
CA GLN A 110 15.21 24.92 -35.96
C GLN A 110 15.74 24.18 -34.72
N ALA A 111 16.57 23.16 -34.99
CA ALA A 111 17.51 22.56 -34.04
C ALA A 111 18.87 22.51 -34.74
N GLU A 112 19.94 22.59 -33.93
CA GLU A 112 21.38 22.59 -34.28
C GLU A 112 21.94 23.91 -34.83
N ALA A 113 23.13 24.39 -34.47
CA ALA A 113 24.15 24.01 -33.48
C ALA A 113 25.13 25.20 -33.35
N ALA A 114 25.69 25.44 -32.16
CA ALA A 114 27.01 26.07 -32.02
C ALA A 114 27.57 25.87 -30.60
N ARG A 115 28.64 25.06 -30.52
CA ARG A 115 29.60 25.07 -29.42
C ARG A 115 30.56 26.24 -29.61
N VAL A 116 31.10 26.80 -28.52
CA VAL A 116 32.55 26.99 -28.23
C VAL A 116 32.76 27.94 -27.04
N ALA A 117 33.48 27.42 -26.04
CA ALA A 117 34.39 28.03 -25.06
C ALA A 117 34.23 29.51 -24.62
N GLY A 118 33.96 29.68 -23.31
CA GLY A 118 34.93 30.19 -22.34
C GLY A 118 35.24 31.70 -22.34
N ARG A 119 34.66 32.42 -21.36
CA ARG A 119 35.35 33.51 -20.66
C ARG A 119 34.75 33.73 -19.27
N ALA A 120 35.63 33.80 -18.29
CA ALA A 120 35.34 34.20 -16.92
C ALA A 120 34.86 35.64 -16.88
N ASP A 121 33.80 35.90 -16.13
CA ASP A 121 33.70 37.14 -15.38
C ASP A 121 32.88 36.92 -14.10
N SER A 122 33.48 37.43 -13.02
CA SER A 122 33.02 37.42 -11.64
C SER A 122 31.71 38.18 -11.47
N PHE A 123 30.67 37.51 -10.95
CA PHE A 123 29.55 38.22 -10.34
C PHE A 123 29.81 38.38 -8.85
N GLN A 124 30.29 39.57 -8.51
CA GLN A 124 30.40 40.09 -7.16
C GLN A 124 28.99 40.25 -6.58
N ALA A 125 28.80 39.71 -5.37
CA ALA A 125 27.61 39.95 -4.56
C ALA A 125 27.64 41.39 -4.05
N ASP A 126 26.76 42.23 -4.59
CA ASP A 126 26.53 43.57 -4.04
C ASP A 126 25.57 43.46 -2.87
N THR A 127 26.13 43.53 -1.67
CA THR A 127 25.42 43.56 -0.40
C THR A 127 25.56 44.98 0.13
N ASP A 128 24.56 45.84 -0.10
CA ASP A 128 24.25 46.93 0.82
C ASP A 128 22.94 47.62 0.45
N THR A 129 21.85 47.14 1.06
CA THR A 129 20.66 47.97 1.25
C THR A 129 20.08 47.60 2.61
N PRO A 130 20.08 48.52 3.59
CA PRO A 130 19.55 48.21 4.91
C PRO A 130 18.04 48.02 4.83
N ILE A 131 17.60 46.79 5.03
CA ILE A 131 16.19 46.44 5.25
C ILE A 131 15.76 47.08 6.57
N VAL A 132 14.93 48.11 6.46
CA VAL A 132 14.27 48.76 7.59
C VAL A 132 13.34 47.76 8.26
N LEU A 133 13.73 47.33 9.47
CA LEU A 133 12.91 46.54 10.39
C LEU A 133 11.72 47.39 10.85
N ALA A 134 10.59 47.26 10.15
CA ALA A 134 9.31 47.69 10.67
C ALA A 134 8.89 46.73 11.80
N ALA A 135 9.13 47.16 13.04
CA ALA A 135 8.57 46.52 14.23
C ALA A 135 7.04 46.70 14.21
N LEU A 136 6.31 45.65 13.84
CA LEU A 136 4.88 45.58 14.11
C LEU A 136 4.70 45.19 15.57
N ALA A 137 4.26 46.17 16.36
CA ALA A 137 3.78 45.99 17.71
C ALA A 137 2.66 44.95 17.74
N LEU A 138 2.80 43.94 18.60
CA LEU A 138 1.71 43.07 18.99
C LEU A 138 0.78 43.87 19.89
N GLU A 139 -0.32 44.37 19.33
CA GLU A 139 -1.45 44.84 20.12
C GLU A 139 -2.16 43.61 20.71
N ASP A 140 -2.10 43.54 22.04
CA ASP A 140 -2.71 42.54 22.91
C ASP A 140 -4.24 42.70 22.87
N ALA A 141 -4.91 41.92 22.01
CA ALA A 141 -6.37 41.89 21.96
C ALA A 141 -6.92 41.04 23.12
N PRO A 142 -7.76 41.57 24.02
CA PRO A 142 -8.25 40.82 25.17
C PRO A 142 -9.22 39.71 24.73
N ALA A 143 -8.89 38.47 25.11
CA ALA A 143 -9.73 37.30 24.87
C ALA A 143 -11.11 37.43 25.55
N PRO A 144 -12.23 37.09 24.86
CA PRO A 144 -13.56 37.15 25.46
C PRO A 144 -13.73 36.08 26.54
N LYS A 145 -13.99 36.53 27.78
CA LYS A 145 -14.32 35.65 28.92
C LYS A 145 -15.65 34.94 28.68
N LYS A 146 -15.61 33.64 28.35
CA LYS A 146 -16.81 32.80 28.32
C LYS A 146 -17.35 32.61 29.75
N LYS A 147 -18.55 33.12 29.99
CA LYS A 147 -19.30 32.91 31.24
C LYS A 147 -19.64 31.42 31.36
N ARG A 148 -19.08 30.74 32.36
CA ARG A 148 -19.48 29.39 32.77
C ARG A 148 -20.84 29.48 33.45
N GLY A 149 -21.90 29.07 32.75
CA GLY A 149 -23.22 28.88 33.34
C GLY A 149 -23.23 27.66 34.27
N LEU A 150 -23.68 27.83 35.50
CA LEU A 150 -23.83 26.80 36.53
C LEU A 150 -25.26 26.20 36.49
N LEU A 151 -25.76 25.82 35.31
CA LEU A 151 -27.11 25.26 35.13
C LEU A 151 -27.13 24.23 33.99
N GLY A 152 -26.46 23.10 34.21
CA GLY A 152 -26.42 21.98 33.26
C GLY A 152 -26.19 20.64 33.96
N LEU A 153 -26.88 20.43 35.09
CA LEU A 153 -26.89 19.17 35.81
C LEU A 153 -28.04 18.32 35.24
N GLY A 154 -27.71 17.28 34.48
CA GLY A 154 -28.63 16.18 34.17
C GLY A 154 -29.15 16.15 32.74
N LEU A 155 -28.37 15.53 31.83
CA LEU A 155 -28.86 14.65 30.76
C LEU A 155 -27.63 13.97 30.14
N GLY A 156 -27.55 12.65 30.30
CA GLY A 156 -26.44 11.81 29.88
C GLY A 156 -26.26 11.81 28.37
N GLY A 157 -25.34 12.66 27.88
CA GLY A 157 -24.74 12.51 26.57
C GLY A 157 -23.41 11.79 26.73
N THR A 158 -23.30 10.57 26.20
CA THR A 158 -22.03 9.88 25.96
C THR A 158 -21.24 10.63 24.89
N GLY A 159 -20.71 11.79 25.25
CA GLY A 159 -19.74 12.54 24.48
C GLY A 159 -18.43 11.77 24.53
N GLY A 160 -18.25 10.87 23.57
CA GLY A 160 -16.98 10.17 23.37
C GLY A 160 -15.87 11.20 23.33
N LYS A 161 -14.98 11.15 24.33
CA LYS A 161 -13.70 11.84 24.27
C LYS A 161 -12.96 11.25 23.08
N THR A 162 -13.10 11.86 21.90
CA THR A 162 -12.11 11.71 20.84
C THR A 162 -10.80 12.10 21.50
N LYS A 163 -9.92 11.12 21.74
CA LYS A 163 -8.53 11.42 22.04
C LYS A 163 -8.09 12.31 20.87
N SER A 164 -7.95 13.61 21.13
CA SER A 164 -7.23 14.49 20.21
C SER A 164 -5.82 13.95 20.24
N GLY A 165 -5.52 13.00 19.37
CA GLY A 165 -4.19 12.43 19.33
C GLY A 165 -3.19 13.49 18.92
N ARG A 166 -1.93 13.12 19.09
CA ARG A 166 -0.83 14.04 18.94
C ARG A 166 -0.73 14.49 17.49
N ALA A 167 -0.92 15.79 17.24
CA ALA A 167 -0.69 16.34 15.92
C ALA A 167 0.82 16.32 15.60
N PRO A 168 1.19 15.98 14.34
CA PRO A 168 2.57 16.14 13.86
C PRO A 168 3.11 17.56 14.06
N LYS A 169 4.41 17.63 14.33
CA LYS A 169 5.18 18.85 14.55
C LYS A 169 5.88 19.29 13.27
N LEU A 170 6.29 20.56 13.24
CA LEU A 170 7.10 21.08 12.14
C LEU A 170 8.37 20.23 11.98
N GLY A 171 8.58 19.69 10.78
CA GLY A 171 9.68 18.78 10.46
C GLY A 171 9.30 17.29 10.44
N ASP A 172 8.14 16.91 10.97
CA ASP A 172 7.64 15.54 10.85
C ASP A 172 7.24 15.23 9.38
N PRO A 173 7.37 13.97 8.91
CA PRO A 173 7.18 13.64 7.50
C PRO A 173 5.76 13.91 6.94
N ASP A 174 4.77 14.01 7.83
CA ASP A 174 3.36 14.24 7.54
C ASP A 174 2.84 15.54 8.18
N TYR A 175 3.73 16.50 8.46
CA TYR A 175 3.33 17.79 9.02
C TYR A 175 2.35 18.57 8.13
N GLU A 176 2.56 18.53 6.81
CA GLU A 176 1.73 19.24 5.84
C GLU A 176 0.28 18.74 5.87
N GLN A 177 -0.69 19.67 5.82
CA GLN A 177 -2.11 19.35 5.74
C GLN A 177 -2.69 19.90 4.44
N VAL A 178 -3.51 19.09 3.78
CA VAL A 178 -4.18 19.43 2.51
C VAL A 178 -5.69 19.34 2.65
N LYS A 179 -6.40 19.92 1.67
CA LYS A 179 -7.86 19.89 1.57
C LYS A 179 -8.30 18.67 0.75
N ALA A 180 -9.55 18.26 0.94
CA ALA A 180 -10.14 17.21 0.12
C ALA A 180 -10.12 17.61 -1.37
N GLY A 181 -9.79 16.66 -2.25
CA GLY A 181 -9.67 16.88 -3.69
C GLY A 181 -8.29 17.39 -4.15
N THR A 182 -7.38 17.73 -3.24
CA THR A 182 -5.99 18.03 -3.63
C THR A 182 -5.33 16.78 -4.22
N THR A 183 -4.64 16.91 -5.36
CA THR A 183 -3.79 15.84 -5.90
C THR A 183 -2.34 16.10 -5.48
N LEU A 184 -1.66 15.07 -4.97
CA LEU A 184 -0.26 15.16 -4.58
C LEU A 184 0.64 14.56 -5.67
N PRO A 185 1.81 15.14 -5.95
CA PRO A 185 2.81 14.45 -6.76
C PRO A 185 3.34 13.22 -6.00
N TYR A 186 3.86 12.24 -6.73
CA TYR A 186 4.57 11.11 -6.13
C TYR A 186 5.71 11.60 -5.22
N GLY A 187 5.97 10.87 -4.14
CA GLY A 187 6.99 11.24 -3.17
C GLY A 187 6.54 12.23 -2.09
N ARG A 188 5.39 12.90 -2.24
CA ARG A 188 4.81 13.73 -1.16
C ARG A 188 3.88 12.92 -0.25
N LEU A 189 3.74 13.38 0.99
CA LEU A 189 2.85 12.83 2.00
C LEU A 189 2.22 14.02 2.72
N ALA A 190 0.90 14.03 2.85
CA ALA A 190 0.21 15.07 3.59
C ALA A 190 -0.97 14.51 4.39
N ARG A 191 -1.37 15.23 5.43
CA ARG A 191 -2.56 14.95 6.22
C ARG A 191 -3.81 15.47 5.53
N LEU A 192 -4.86 14.65 5.57
CA LEU A 192 -6.20 14.98 5.15
C LEU A 192 -7.16 14.71 6.31
N CYS A 193 -7.60 15.77 6.96
CA CYS A 193 -8.50 15.71 8.12
C CYS A 193 -9.94 16.00 7.72
N GLY A 194 -10.90 15.58 8.54
CA GLY A 194 -12.33 15.92 8.36
C GLY A 194 -13.02 15.20 7.21
N VAL A 195 -12.42 14.13 6.67
CA VAL A 195 -13.00 13.30 5.61
C VAL A 195 -13.59 12.01 6.18
N SER A 196 -14.74 11.61 5.64
CA SER A 196 -15.38 10.35 5.99
C SER A 196 -14.70 9.19 5.24
N LYS A 197 -14.80 7.96 5.79
CA LYS A 197 -14.25 6.76 5.14
C LYS A 197 -14.81 6.51 3.74
N ALA A 198 -16.07 6.89 3.50
CA ALA A 198 -16.72 6.75 2.20
C ALA A 198 -16.05 7.58 1.09
N GLN A 199 -15.32 8.65 1.46
CA GLN A 199 -14.62 9.52 0.51
C GLN A 199 -13.21 9.03 0.17
N LEU A 200 -12.71 7.99 0.84
CA LEU A 200 -11.32 7.53 0.68
C LEU A 200 -11.16 6.45 -0.42
N GLY A 201 -12.26 6.02 -1.05
CA GLY A 201 -12.25 4.91 -2.01
C GLY A 201 -12.41 3.55 -1.33
N ARG A 202 -11.91 2.49 -1.97
CA ARG A 202 -12.09 1.11 -1.46
C ARG A 202 -10.94 0.71 -0.54
N LYS A 203 -11.25 0.00 0.53
CA LYS A 203 -10.24 -0.62 1.38
C LYS A 203 -9.43 -1.63 0.55
N SER A 204 -8.11 -1.44 0.50
CA SER A 204 -7.18 -2.32 -0.23
C SER A 204 -6.26 -3.11 0.71
N GLY A 205 -6.16 -2.71 1.99
CA GLY A 205 -5.39 -3.46 2.98
C GLY A 205 -5.58 -2.94 4.40
N SER A 206 -5.13 -3.72 5.38
CA SER A 206 -5.04 -3.27 6.78
C SER A 206 -3.88 -3.93 7.50
N TRP A 207 -3.31 -3.21 8.46
CA TRP A 207 -2.28 -3.72 9.35
C TRP A 207 -2.60 -3.39 10.83
N PRO A 208 -2.54 -4.37 11.74
CA PRO A 208 -2.44 -5.80 11.47
C PRO A 208 -3.63 -6.30 10.63
N GLU A 209 -3.50 -7.46 9.99
CA GLU A 209 -4.58 -8.02 9.13
C GLU A 209 -5.91 -8.17 9.88
N ARG A 210 -5.83 -8.46 11.19
CA ARG A 210 -6.97 -8.57 12.09
C ARG A 210 -6.84 -7.58 13.23
N GLY A 211 -7.95 -6.95 13.59
CA GLY A 211 -8.04 -6.03 14.73
C GLY A 211 -8.03 -4.56 14.31
N ARG A 212 -7.56 -3.70 15.22
CA ARG A 212 -7.44 -2.26 14.99
C ARG A 212 -6.00 -1.92 14.62
N GLY A 213 -5.83 -0.90 13.78
CA GLY A 213 -4.53 -0.41 13.34
C GLY A 213 -4.69 0.43 12.09
N TYR A 214 -3.73 0.32 11.19
CA TYR A 214 -3.71 1.04 9.94
C TYR A 214 -4.64 0.42 8.91
N THR A 215 -5.31 1.26 8.13
CA THR A 215 -6.15 0.82 7.00
C THR A 215 -5.81 1.64 5.77
N LEU A 216 -5.48 0.95 4.69
CA LEU A 216 -5.18 1.51 3.39
C LEU A 216 -6.44 1.52 2.52
N TYR A 217 -6.68 2.65 1.87
CA TYR A 217 -7.72 2.83 0.87
C TYR A 217 -7.09 3.25 -0.45
N ASP A 218 -7.68 2.75 -1.53
CA ASP A 218 -7.31 3.01 -2.92
C ASP A 218 -8.45 3.79 -3.59
N SER A 219 -8.14 4.94 -4.18
CA SER A 219 -9.12 5.78 -4.86
C SER A 219 -9.60 5.20 -6.20
N ALA A 220 -8.78 4.38 -6.87
CA ALA A 220 -9.10 3.77 -8.16
C ALA A 220 -8.55 2.33 -8.27
N PRO A 221 -9.06 1.39 -7.44
CA PRO A 221 -8.63 -0.01 -7.42
C PRO A 221 -8.84 -0.71 -8.76
N GLY A 222 -7.86 -1.52 -9.16
CA GLY A 222 -7.81 -2.21 -10.46
C GLY A 222 -7.05 -1.45 -11.55
N SER A 223 -6.70 -0.18 -11.30
CA SER A 223 -5.83 0.59 -12.18
C SER A 223 -4.36 0.20 -12.01
N VAL A 224 -3.59 0.30 -13.09
CA VAL A 224 -2.13 0.25 -13.07
C VAL A 224 -1.48 1.65 -13.08
N ALA A 225 -2.27 2.70 -13.23
CA ALA A 225 -1.79 4.08 -13.20
C ALA A 225 -1.58 4.58 -11.76
N GLN A 226 -0.81 5.67 -11.63
CA GLN A 226 -0.71 6.40 -10.37
C GLN A 226 -2.06 6.98 -9.96
N ARG A 227 -2.35 6.86 -8.67
CA ARG A 227 -3.60 7.31 -8.07
C ARG A 227 -3.39 7.62 -6.60
N THR A 228 -4.41 8.22 -6.00
CA THR A 228 -4.35 8.61 -4.60
C THR A 228 -4.63 7.40 -3.71
N PHE A 229 -3.75 7.20 -2.74
CA PHE A 229 -3.95 6.29 -1.64
C PHE A 229 -4.15 7.08 -0.36
N TYR A 230 -5.00 6.54 0.50
CA TYR A 230 -5.26 7.09 1.82
C TYR A 230 -4.96 6.05 2.87
N LEU A 231 -4.18 6.44 3.87
CA LEU A 231 -3.86 5.60 5.00
C LEU A 231 -4.48 6.20 6.25
N THR A 232 -5.20 5.40 7.02
CA THR A 232 -5.88 5.82 8.26
C THR A 232 -5.41 4.97 9.42
N GLY A 233 -5.83 5.30 10.65
CA GLY A 233 -5.42 4.62 11.87
C GLY A 233 -4.41 5.41 12.72
N PHE A 234 -4.22 6.69 12.38
CA PHE A 234 -3.33 7.60 13.10
C PHE A 234 -4.02 8.23 14.32
N ASP A 235 -3.20 8.61 15.30
CA ASP A 235 -3.67 9.14 16.58
C ASP A 235 -4.42 10.47 16.42
N ASP A 236 -3.96 11.35 15.53
CA ASP A 236 -4.62 12.64 15.24
C ASP A 236 -5.96 12.49 14.49
N GLY A 237 -6.36 11.28 14.11
CA GLY A 237 -7.60 10.99 13.40
C GLY A 237 -7.61 11.40 11.93
N CYS A 238 -6.51 11.90 11.38
CA CYS A 238 -6.41 12.33 9.99
C CYS A 238 -5.89 11.22 9.09
N ALA A 239 -6.41 11.14 7.86
CA ALA A 239 -5.83 10.28 6.84
C ALA A 239 -4.49 10.84 6.36
N ARG A 240 -3.55 9.97 5.99
CA ARG A 240 -2.35 10.33 5.24
C ARG A 240 -2.64 10.07 3.78
N GLN A 241 -2.57 11.12 2.98
CA GLN A 241 -2.75 11.09 1.55
C GLN A 241 -1.38 11.05 0.86
N PHE A 242 -1.25 10.21 -0.15
CA PHE A 242 -0.08 10.14 -1.03
C PHE A 242 -0.46 9.53 -2.38
N THR A 243 0.41 9.68 -3.37
CA THR A 243 0.19 9.15 -4.72
C THR A 243 1.11 7.96 -4.96
N ALA A 244 0.58 6.91 -5.57
CA ALA A 244 1.31 5.68 -5.88
C ALA A 244 0.62 4.91 -7.02
N ALA A 245 1.33 3.96 -7.64
CA ALA A 245 0.72 2.94 -8.48
C ALA A 245 0.37 1.67 -7.69
N LEU A 246 1.22 1.31 -6.72
CA LEU A 246 1.03 0.16 -5.83
C LEU A 246 1.53 0.49 -4.42
N VAL A 247 0.84 -0.04 -3.41
CA VAL A 247 1.22 0.11 -2.01
C VAL A 247 1.18 -1.24 -1.33
N MET A 248 2.20 -1.56 -0.54
CA MET A 248 2.31 -2.83 0.18
C MET A 248 2.66 -2.59 1.64
N PHE A 249 2.04 -3.37 2.53
CA PHE A 249 2.46 -3.48 3.92
C PHE A 249 3.54 -4.57 4.03
N ALA A 250 4.62 -4.26 4.73
CA ALA A 250 5.68 -5.21 5.08
C ALA A 250 5.85 -5.27 6.60
N SER A 251 5.88 -6.48 7.12
CA SER A 251 6.00 -6.72 8.57
C SER A 251 7.40 -6.41 9.07
N PRO A 252 7.56 -6.03 10.36
CA PRO A 252 8.88 -5.96 11.01
C PRO A 252 9.66 -7.28 10.90
N GLU A 253 8.97 -8.41 10.94
CA GLU A 253 9.58 -9.74 10.79
C GLU A 253 10.22 -9.95 9.41
N THR A 254 9.48 -9.64 8.34
CA THR A 254 9.98 -9.69 6.97
C THR A 254 11.13 -8.71 6.77
N TYR A 255 11.03 -7.51 7.34
CA TYR A 255 12.10 -6.51 7.30
C TYR A 255 13.39 -7.06 7.95
N GLU A 256 13.30 -7.65 9.15
CA GLU A 256 14.45 -8.21 9.85
C GLU A 256 15.07 -9.40 9.11
N ALA A 257 14.26 -10.26 8.49
CA ALA A 257 14.75 -11.37 7.68
C ALA A 257 15.65 -10.88 6.54
N VAL A 258 15.29 -9.77 5.89
CA VAL A 258 16.09 -9.15 4.82
C VAL A 258 17.34 -8.46 5.39
N HIS A 259 17.19 -7.63 6.43
CA HIS A 259 18.26 -6.75 6.91
C HIS A 259 19.29 -7.45 7.81
N TYR A 260 18.92 -8.54 8.50
CA TYR A 260 19.88 -9.37 9.25
C TYR A 260 20.30 -10.63 8.52
N GLY A 261 19.67 -10.92 7.37
CA GLY A 261 20.14 -11.93 6.44
C GLY A 261 21.43 -11.53 5.73
N THR A 262 21.89 -12.39 4.83
CA THR A 262 23.08 -12.14 4.00
C THR A 262 22.93 -10.90 3.13
N SER A 263 21.72 -10.68 2.59
CA SER A 263 21.40 -9.55 1.72
C SER A 263 21.49 -8.19 2.42
N GLY A 264 21.22 -8.13 3.73
CA GLY A 264 21.19 -6.87 4.47
C GLY A 264 22.53 -6.15 4.57
N LYS A 265 23.65 -6.87 4.47
CA LYS A 265 25.00 -6.31 4.63
C LYS A 265 25.38 -5.31 3.53
N THR A 266 24.76 -5.40 2.37
CA THR A 266 25.01 -4.54 1.21
C THR A 266 23.93 -3.49 1.01
N LEU A 267 22.87 -3.51 1.81
CA LEU A 267 21.80 -2.54 1.69
C LEU A 267 22.25 -1.19 2.27
N PRO A 268 21.99 -0.07 1.58
CA PRO A 268 22.23 1.24 2.14
C PRO A 268 21.30 1.49 3.34
N VAL A 269 21.86 2.08 4.39
CA VAL A 269 21.10 2.49 5.57
C VAL A 269 20.34 3.78 5.25
N SER A 270 19.03 3.79 5.52
CA SER A 270 18.16 4.95 5.35
C SER A 270 17.58 5.46 6.67
N ASP A 271 16.82 6.55 6.60
CA ASP A 271 16.17 7.15 7.78
C ASP A 271 15.12 6.23 8.41
N THR A 272 14.41 5.43 7.60
CA THR A 272 13.48 4.42 8.13
C THR A 272 14.22 3.29 8.83
N ASP A 273 15.39 2.87 8.34
CA ASP A 273 16.20 1.84 8.97
C ASP A 273 16.69 2.32 10.35
N GLN A 274 17.17 3.57 10.43
CA GLN A 274 17.58 4.18 11.70
C GLN A 274 16.43 4.35 12.69
N ALA A 275 15.26 4.78 12.21
CA ALA A 275 14.07 4.93 13.04
C ALA A 275 13.57 3.58 13.55
N TYR A 276 13.62 2.54 12.70
CA TYR A 276 13.27 1.18 13.07
C TYR A 276 14.17 0.66 14.20
N GLU A 277 15.49 0.82 14.10
CA GLU A 277 16.42 0.41 15.18
C GLU A 277 16.11 1.10 16.52
N LYS A 278 15.77 2.40 16.47
CA LYS A 278 15.38 3.18 17.67
C LYS A 278 14.06 2.67 18.28
N ILE A 279 13.08 2.30 17.47
CA ILE A 279 11.80 1.75 17.93
C ILE A 279 12.02 0.35 18.50
N LYS A 280 12.67 -0.52 17.73
CA LYS A 280 12.94 -1.91 18.10
C LYS A 280 13.75 -2.01 19.39
N SER A 281 14.79 -1.19 19.58
CA SER A 281 15.56 -1.20 20.84
C SER A 281 14.70 -0.88 22.07
N LYS A 282 13.72 0.02 21.94
CA LYS A 282 12.77 0.35 23.03
C LYS A 282 11.76 -0.77 23.29
N VAL A 283 11.18 -1.33 22.23
CA VAL A 283 10.11 -2.33 22.32
C VAL A 283 10.66 -3.70 22.72
N CYS A 284 11.73 -4.15 22.05
CA CYS A 284 12.32 -5.48 22.16
C CYS A 284 13.48 -5.55 23.16
N ARG A 285 13.99 -4.40 23.66
CA ARG A 285 15.12 -4.32 24.60
C ARG A 285 16.42 -4.94 24.09
N VAL A 286 16.66 -4.82 22.78
CA VAL A 286 17.87 -5.30 22.11
C VAL A 286 18.76 -4.13 21.67
N LYS A 287 20.06 -4.38 21.48
CA LYS A 287 20.98 -3.40 20.90
C LYS A 287 20.73 -3.24 19.39
N ALA A 288 21.18 -2.13 18.82
CA ALA A 288 21.16 -1.93 17.38
C ALA A 288 21.90 -3.07 16.64
N GLY A 289 21.38 -3.45 15.48
CA GLY A 289 21.94 -4.55 14.67
C GLY A 289 21.65 -5.96 15.19
N LYS A 290 20.81 -6.10 16.23
CA LYS A 290 20.35 -7.41 16.72
C LYS A 290 18.86 -7.63 16.40
N PRO A 291 18.44 -8.85 16.06
CA PRO A 291 17.03 -9.14 15.80
C PRO A 291 16.19 -8.97 17.06
N CYS A 292 14.90 -8.64 16.91
CA CYS A 292 13.96 -8.43 18.01
C CYS A 292 13.65 -9.75 18.78
N GLY A 293 13.76 -10.90 18.11
CA GLY A 293 13.55 -12.22 18.71
C GLY A 293 12.13 -12.41 19.25
N SER A 294 12.01 -12.92 20.49
CA SER A 294 10.71 -13.27 21.10
C SER A 294 9.74 -12.10 21.27
N SER A 295 10.23 -10.85 21.22
CA SER A 295 9.39 -9.66 21.30
C SER A 295 8.77 -9.24 19.95
N MET A 296 9.01 -9.99 18.87
CA MET A 296 8.54 -9.63 17.52
C MET A 296 7.02 -9.43 17.45
N LYS A 297 6.26 -10.30 18.13
CA LYS A 297 4.79 -10.19 18.21
C LYS A 297 4.33 -8.90 18.88
N LYS A 298 5.13 -8.33 19.80
CA LYS A 298 4.82 -7.05 20.45
C LYS A 298 5.10 -5.90 19.49
N LEU A 299 6.24 -5.92 18.81
CA LEU A 299 6.62 -4.90 17.84
C LEU A 299 5.62 -4.83 16.67
N SER A 300 5.25 -5.99 16.11
CA SER A 300 4.38 -6.07 14.92
C SER A 300 2.93 -5.64 15.16
N LYS A 301 2.49 -5.45 16.41
CA LYS A 301 1.12 -4.96 16.69
C LYS A 301 0.91 -3.55 16.17
N ASP A 302 1.89 -2.70 16.39
CA ASP A 302 1.77 -1.27 16.17
C ASP A 302 2.85 -0.74 15.21
N THR A 303 3.79 -1.58 14.76
CA THR A 303 4.83 -1.21 13.78
C THR A 303 4.62 -1.92 12.44
N VAL A 304 4.73 -1.16 11.35
CA VAL A 304 4.70 -1.69 9.97
C VAL A 304 5.45 -0.79 9.01
N PHE A 305 6.03 -1.39 7.98
CA PHE A 305 6.58 -0.66 6.84
C PHE A 305 5.53 -0.57 5.73
N VAL A 306 5.38 0.60 5.13
CA VAL A 306 4.55 0.81 3.95
C VAL A 306 5.46 1.15 2.79
N THR A 307 5.55 0.25 1.83
CA THR A 307 6.28 0.48 0.58
C THR A 307 5.32 1.03 -0.47
N VAL A 308 5.72 2.14 -1.07
CA VAL A 308 4.94 2.93 -2.01
C VAL A 308 5.69 2.97 -3.33
N TYR A 309 5.12 2.35 -4.35
CA TYR A 309 5.74 2.20 -5.67
C TYR A 309 5.19 3.23 -6.65
N GLU A 310 6.10 3.78 -7.46
CA GLU A 310 5.78 4.78 -8.47
C GLU A 310 5.03 4.20 -9.66
N ARG A 311 5.37 2.96 -10.07
CA ARG A 311 4.84 2.28 -11.26
C ARG A 311 4.87 0.76 -11.14
N PHE A 312 4.05 0.08 -11.93
CA PHE A 312 4.13 -1.38 -12.11
C PHE A 312 5.32 -1.78 -13.01
N GLY A 313 5.72 -3.06 -12.97
CA GLY A 313 6.75 -3.59 -13.86
C GLY A 313 8.19 -3.22 -13.47
N GLY A 314 8.46 -3.05 -12.18
CA GLY A 314 9.75 -2.63 -11.63
C GLY A 314 9.78 -1.14 -11.38
N SER A 315 10.05 -0.74 -10.14
CA SER A 315 10.23 0.66 -9.77
C SER A 315 11.67 0.83 -9.30
N PRO A 316 12.55 1.51 -10.06
CA PRO A 316 13.93 1.74 -9.63
C PRO A 316 13.96 2.60 -8.38
N ARG A 317 12.91 3.41 -8.17
CA ARG A 317 12.71 4.24 -6.98
C ARG A 317 11.39 3.90 -6.32
N TRP A 318 11.43 3.62 -5.03
CA TRP A 318 10.24 3.43 -4.21
C TRP A 318 10.39 4.20 -2.90
N LYS A 319 9.26 4.55 -2.32
CA LYS A 319 9.21 5.26 -1.04
C LYS A 319 8.83 4.29 0.06
N ASN A 320 9.47 4.41 1.21
CA ASN A 320 9.15 3.63 2.40
C ASN A 320 8.66 4.58 3.49
N LEU A 321 7.60 4.18 4.18
CA LEU A 321 7.12 4.83 5.39
C LEU A 321 7.22 3.82 6.52
N LEU A 322 7.83 4.23 7.63
CA LEU A 322 7.76 3.47 8.87
C LEU A 322 6.64 4.03 9.73
N LEU A 323 5.66 3.20 10.05
CA LEU A 323 4.58 3.56 10.96
C LEU A 323 4.83 2.90 12.31
N HIS A 324 4.54 3.63 13.38
CA HIS A 324 4.59 3.10 14.73
C HIS A 324 3.63 3.87 15.65
N ASP A 325 2.86 3.15 16.47
CA ASP A 325 2.03 3.73 17.54
C ASP A 325 1.12 4.88 17.06
N GLY A 326 0.48 4.71 15.90
CA GLY A 326 -0.44 5.72 15.35
C GLY A 326 0.25 6.96 14.77
N GLU A 327 1.57 6.92 14.54
CA GLU A 327 2.36 8.02 13.95
C GLU A 327 3.12 7.55 12.69
N VAL A 328 3.53 8.50 11.84
CA VAL A 328 4.54 8.28 10.79
C VAL A 328 5.91 8.53 11.40
N ALA A 329 6.62 7.45 11.78
CA ALA A 329 7.88 7.55 12.51
C ALA A 329 9.05 8.00 11.64
N ALA A 330 9.06 7.60 10.37
CA ALA A 330 10.06 8.00 9.39
C ALA A 330 9.58 7.75 7.97
N LEU A 331 10.27 8.37 7.03
CA LEU A 331 10.00 8.30 5.60
C LEU A 331 11.31 8.44 4.84
N ASP A 332 11.49 7.60 3.82
CA ASP A 332 12.65 7.66 2.93
C ASP A 332 12.26 7.27 1.50
N ILE A 333 13.12 7.63 0.54
CA ILE A 333 13.04 7.19 -0.84
C ILE A 333 14.28 6.34 -1.11
N LYS A 334 14.08 5.08 -1.50
CA LYS A 334 15.14 4.14 -1.90
C LYS A 334 15.14 4.02 -3.42
N GLY A 335 16.32 3.84 -4.01
CA GLY A 335 16.53 3.70 -5.45
C GLY A 335 17.73 4.45 -5.99
#